data_AF-A0A143B439-F1
#
_entry.id   AF-A0A143B439-F1
#
_cell.length_a   1.000
_cell.length_b   1.000
_cell.length_c   1.000
_cell.angle_alpha   90.00
_cell.angle_beta   90.00
_cell.angle_gamma   90.00
#
_symmetry.space_group_name_H-M   'P 1'
#
loop_
_entity.id
_entity.type
_entity.pdbx_description
1 polymer ?
#
loop_
_entity_poly.entity_id
_entity_poly.type
_entity_poly.pdbx_seq_one_letter_code
_entity_poly.pdbx_strand_id
1 'polypeptide(L)'
;MMETADAAGWLDVTVPITPGMVLWPGDPPVELTRLGELASGDPANLSRLAAGLHSGTHVDAPSHYLAGGATIDQMPVAAMIGPARVIAVATTGVVDRDDLSGLKFAAGERVLLRTGNSELYRRGRFCRDYLGLTEAAAAWLAGQGLQTLGIDYLSVAGLSCDQAAVHKRLLEAGVWIIEGLNLRWVEFPEACFDESDQSKLLIPRSLLRGDSFWQP
;
A
#
# COMPACT_ATOMS: atom_id res chain seq x y z
N MET A 1 -18.80 -0.54 -16.70
CA MET A 1 -18.65 -2.01 -16.56
C MET A 1 -17.63 -2.23 -15.47
N MET A 2 -18.03 -2.90 -14.40
CA MET A 2 -17.22 -3.24 -13.22
C MET A 2 -16.07 -4.15 -13.63
N GLU A 3 -14.83 -3.77 -13.33
CA GLU A 3 -13.63 -4.54 -13.64
C GLU A 3 -12.71 -4.61 -12.41
N THR A 4 -13.28 -4.91 -11.24
CA THR A 4 -12.56 -4.72 -9.97
C THR A 4 -12.63 -5.92 -9.03
N ALA A 5 -13.65 -6.77 -9.15
CA ALA A 5 -13.70 -8.07 -8.49
C ALA A 5 -13.49 -9.19 -9.51
N ASP A 6 -12.58 -10.11 -9.24
CA ASP A 6 -12.44 -11.31 -10.07
C ASP A 6 -13.65 -12.25 -9.91
N ALA A 7 -13.69 -13.33 -10.69
CA ALA A 7 -14.78 -14.31 -10.64
C ALA A 7 -14.97 -14.98 -9.26
N ALA A 8 -13.98 -14.86 -8.37
CA ALA A 8 -14.00 -15.39 -7.01
C ALA A 8 -14.26 -14.31 -5.93
N GLY A 9 -14.49 -13.05 -6.33
CA GLY A 9 -14.82 -11.94 -5.43
C GLY A 9 -13.60 -11.24 -4.83
N TRP A 10 -12.39 -11.43 -5.38
CA TRP A 10 -11.18 -10.73 -4.96
C TRP A 10 -11.08 -9.35 -5.57
N LEU A 11 -10.74 -8.36 -4.75
CA LEU A 11 -10.38 -7.03 -5.23
C LEU A 11 -8.87 -6.93 -5.42
N ASP A 12 -8.43 -6.64 -6.64
CA ASP A 12 -7.04 -6.26 -6.90
C ASP A 12 -6.83 -4.79 -6.52
N VAL A 13 -6.03 -4.58 -5.48
CA VAL A 13 -5.63 -3.25 -4.99
C VAL A 13 -4.17 -2.96 -5.29
N THR A 14 -3.56 -3.69 -6.22
CA THR A 14 -2.19 -3.47 -6.64
C THR A 14 -2.09 -2.47 -7.79
N VAL A 15 -0.90 -1.89 -7.96
CA VAL A 15 -0.52 -1.10 -9.12
C VAL A 15 0.33 -2.00 -10.02
N PRO A 16 -0.01 -2.13 -11.32
CA PRO A 16 0.81 -2.89 -12.26
C PRO A 16 2.25 -2.39 -12.29
N ILE A 17 3.20 -3.33 -12.21
CA ILE A 17 4.61 -3.00 -12.42
C ILE A 17 4.83 -2.92 -13.93
N THR A 18 5.26 -1.77 -14.43
CA THR A 18 5.57 -1.59 -15.86
C THR A 18 6.75 -0.64 -16.03
N PRO A 19 7.56 -0.78 -17.09
CA PRO A 19 8.49 0.28 -17.48
C PRO A 19 7.76 1.63 -17.59
N GLY A 20 8.37 2.69 -17.07
CA GLY A 20 7.79 4.04 -17.06
C GLY A 20 6.67 4.27 -16.05
N MET A 21 6.40 3.33 -15.14
CA MET A 21 5.44 3.55 -14.04
C MET A 21 5.88 4.70 -13.12
N VAL A 22 4.93 5.20 -12.31
CA VAL A 22 5.24 6.22 -11.30
C VAL A 22 6.10 5.60 -10.21
N LEU A 23 7.26 6.19 -9.95
CA LEU A 23 8.24 5.77 -8.94
C LEU A 23 8.61 6.95 -8.04
N TRP A 24 9.24 6.65 -6.90
CA TRP A 24 9.83 7.67 -6.06
C TRP A 24 10.97 8.40 -6.82
N PRO A 25 11.10 9.74 -6.72
CA PRO A 25 12.15 10.46 -7.42
C PRO A 25 13.54 10.01 -6.99
N GLY A 26 14.31 9.45 -7.93
CA GLY A 26 15.67 8.97 -7.71
C GLY A 26 15.79 7.45 -7.59
N ASP A 27 14.67 6.73 -7.49
CA ASP A 27 14.69 5.27 -7.44
C ASP A 27 15.08 4.62 -8.78
N PRO A 28 15.65 3.39 -8.74
CA PRO A 28 15.95 2.64 -9.95
C PRO A 28 14.69 2.40 -10.79
N PRO A 29 14.76 2.54 -12.12
CA PRO A 29 13.62 2.29 -12.99
C PRO A 29 13.24 0.80 -13.01
N VAL A 30 12.00 0.55 -13.42
CA VAL A 30 11.56 -0.79 -13.83
C VAL A 30 12.04 -1.07 -15.25
N GLU A 31 12.87 -2.09 -15.40
CA GLU A 31 13.33 -2.61 -16.68
C GLU A 31 12.75 -4.00 -16.93
N LEU A 32 12.06 -4.16 -18.06
CA LEU A 32 11.55 -5.44 -18.52
C LEU A 32 12.19 -5.77 -19.87
N THR A 33 12.93 -6.88 -19.93
CA THR A 33 13.61 -7.32 -21.15
C THR A 33 13.12 -8.71 -21.55
N ARG A 34 12.67 -8.86 -22.79
CA ARG A 34 12.37 -10.16 -23.40
C ARG A 34 13.68 -10.86 -23.79
N LEU A 35 13.93 -12.03 -23.22
CA LEU A 35 15.12 -12.85 -23.49
C LEU A 35 14.83 -14.03 -24.42
N GLY A 36 13.58 -14.51 -24.47
CA GLY A 36 13.15 -15.57 -25.37
C GLY A 36 11.65 -15.50 -25.65
N GLU A 37 11.25 -15.87 -26.85
CA GLU A 37 9.87 -15.78 -27.34
C GLU A 37 9.46 -17.00 -28.16
N LEU A 38 8.39 -17.68 -27.73
CA LEU A 38 7.85 -18.86 -28.43
C LEU A 38 7.49 -18.55 -29.90
N ALA A 39 6.93 -17.37 -30.16
CA ALA A 39 6.58 -16.93 -31.52
C ALA A 39 7.81 -16.76 -32.43
N SER A 40 8.98 -16.53 -31.83
CA SER A 40 10.27 -16.42 -32.51
C SER A 40 11.01 -17.77 -32.59
N GLY A 41 10.41 -18.87 -32.11
CA GLY A 41 10.96 -20.22 -32.17
C GLY A 41 11.80 -20.63 -30.95
N ASP A 42 11.89 -19.78 -29.92
CA ASP A 42 12.55 -20.13 -28.67
C ASP A 42 11.74 -21.19 -27.90
N PRO A 43 12.35 -22.00 -27.01
CA PRO A 43 11.64 -23.05 -26.27
C PRO A 43 10.68 -22.51 -25.21
N ALA A 44 10.79 -21.23 -24.84
CA ALA A 44 9.95 -20.60 -23.82
C ALA A 44 9.88 -19.09 -24.00
N ASN A 45 8.81 -18.51 -23.49
CA ASN A 45 8.73 -17.08 -23.22
C ASN A 45 9.53 -16.78 -21.95
N LEU A 46 10.68 -16.13 -22.09
CA LEU A 46 11.57 -15.78 -20.98
C LEU A 46 11.76 -14.27 -20.93
N SER A 47 11.62 -13.69 -19.74
CA SER A 47 11.84 -12.27 -19.50
C SER A 47 12.73 -12.05 -18.27
N ARG A 48 13.51 -10.99 -18.29
CA ARG A 48 14.24 -10.44 -17.13
C ARG A 48 13.53 -9.19 -16.63
N LEU A 49 13.34 -9.11 -15.32
CA LEU A 49 12.88 -7.93 -14.60
C LEU A 49 14.00 -7.40 -13.71
N ALA A 50 14.25 -6.10 -13.76
CA ALA A 50 15.03 -5.37 -12.76
C ALA A 50 14.18 -4.19 -12.26
N ALA A 51 14.10 -4.01 -10.95
CA ALA A 51 13.29 -2.97 -10.31
C ALA A 51 13.81 -2.66 -8.91
N GLY A 52 13.53 -1.46 -8.40
CA GLY A 52 13.69 -1.16 -6.97
C GLY A 52 12.65 -1.91 -6.13
N LEU A 53 13.01 -2.29 -4.89
CA LEU A 53 12.10 -3.02 -3.98
C LEU A 53 10.86 -2.23 -3.57
N HIS A 54 10.92 -0.90 -3.70
CA HIS A 54 9.84 0.05 -3.40
C HIS A 54 9.04 0.46 -4.67
N SER A 55 9.11 -0.35 -5.73
CA SER A 55 8.35 -0.10 -6.97
C SER A 55 6.92 -0.61 -6.83
N GLY A 56 5.93 0.24 -7.13
CA GLY A 56 4.51 -0.13 -7.13
C GLY A 56 3.97 -0.46 -5.74
N THR A 57 3.05 -1.42 -5.67
CA THR A 57 2.51 -1.89 -4.40
C THR A 57 3.51 -2.80 -3.71
N HIS A 58 4.00 -2.41 -2.53
CA HIS A 58 5.09 -3.09 -1.85
C HIS A 58 4.95 -3.04 -0.33
N VAL A 59 5.83 -3.76 0.37
CA VAL A 59 5.86 -3.82 1.84
C VAL A 59 7.21 -3.35 2.33
N ASP A 60 7.20 -2.43 3.28
CA ASP A 60 8.42 -2.03 3.97
C ASP A 60 8.68 -2.96 5.16
N ALA A 61 9.83 -3.62 5.11
CA ALA A 61 10.36 -4.31 6.26
C ALA A 61 11.05 -3.34 7.23
N PRO A 62 11.11 -3.64 8.55
CA PRO A 62 11.85 -2.82 9.50
C PRO A 62 13.28 -2.47 9.07
N SER A 63 13.98 -3.38 8.39
CA SER A 63 15.33 -3.15 7.84
C SER A 63 15.44 -1.97 6.87
N HIS A 64 14.31 -1.47 6.32
CA HIS A 64 14.29 -0.32 5.42
C HIS A 64 14.74 0.97 6.13
N TYR A 65 14.30 1.20 7.36
CA TYR A 65 14.63 2.40 8.15
C TYR A 65 15.32 2.12 9.49
N LEU A 66 15.33 0.87 9.96
CA LEU A 66 15.93 0.45 11.23
C LEU A 66 17.16 -0.42 10.96
N ALA A 67 18.33 0.08 11.36
CA ALA A 67 19.57 -0.68 11.26
C ALA A 67 19.48 -1.94 12.14
N GLY A 68 19.66 -3.12 11.53
CA GLY A 68 19.48 -4.41 12.21
C GLY A 68 18.01 -4.80 12.42
N GLY A 69 17.06 -4.06 11.84
CA GLY A 69 15.64 -4.42 11.83
C GLY A 69 15.38 -5.70 11.04
N ALA A 70 14.22 -6.31 11.30
CA ALA A 70 13.80 -7.51 10.60
C ALA A 70 13.70 -7.28 9.08
N THR A 71 14.14 -8.26 8.31
CA THR A 71 14.05 -8.28 6.84
C THR A 71 12.71 -8.88 6.38
N ILE A 72 12.38 -8.73 5.10
CA ILE A 72 11.07 -9.15 4.57
C ILE A 72 10.81 -10.66 4.70
N ASP A 73 11.86 -11.48 4.64
CA ASP A 73 11.79 -12.94 4.84
C ASP A 73 11.50 -13.35 6.29
N GLN A 74 11.64 -12.41 7.24
CA GLN A 74 11.33 -12.60 8.66
C GLN A 74 9.91 -12.11 9.02
N MET A 75 9.18 -11.55 8.06
CA MET A 75 7.83 -11.06 8.28
C MET A 75 6.88 -12.21 8.65
N PRO A 76 6.12 -12.09 9.76
CA PRO A 76 5.10 -13.09 10.06
C PRO A 76 4.01 -13.04 8.99
N VAL A 77 3.67 -14.19 8.40
CA VAL A 77 2.60 -14.30 7.38
C VAL A 77 1.27 -13.68 7.86
N ALA A 78 0.99 -13.79 9.17
CA ALA A 78 -0.19 -13.19 9.78
C ALA A 78 -0.24 -11.65 9.64
N ALA A 79 0.88 -10.94 9.43
CA ALA A 79 0.86 -9.51 9.16
C ALA A 79 0.12 -9.20 7.85
N MET A 80 0.29 -10.03 6.82
CA MET A 80 -0.29 -9.77 5.49
C MET A 80 -1.60 -10.51 5.24
N ILE A 81 -1.82 -11.64 5.91
CA ILE A 81 -3.00 -12.48 5.68
C ILE A 81 -3.96 -12.40 6.86
N GLY A 82 -5.13 -11.79 6.64
CA GLY A 82 -6.21 -11.74 7.62
C GLY A 82 -7.28 -10.71 7.25
N PRO A 83 -8.26 -10.48 8.14
CA PRO A 83 -9.18 -9.36 8.01
C PRO A 83 -8.42 -8.04 7.99
N ALA A 84 -8.83 -7.15 7.09
CA ALA A 84 -8.35 -5.78 7.01
C ALA A 84 -9.54 -4.83 6.97
N ARG A 85 -9.37 -3.67 7.61
CA ARG A 85 -10.33 -2.56 7.55
C ARG A 85 -9.78 -1.47 6.64
N VAL A 86 -10.57 -1.07 5.66
CA VAL A 86 -10.27 0.11 4.85
C VAL A 86 -10.93 1.32 5.48
N ILE A 87 -10.17 2.39 5.69
CA ILE A 87 -10.63 3.63 6.32
C ILE A 87 -10.45 4.76 5.30
N ALA A 88 -11.54 5.41 4.92
CA ALA A 88 -11.48 6.62 4.12
C ALA A 88 -11.00 7.78 5.01
N VAL A 89 -9.98 8.50 4.56
CA VAL A 89 -9.48 9.70 5.22
C VAL A 89 -9.95 10.91 4.43
N ALA A 90 -10.79 11.74 5.05
CA ALA A 90 -11.35 12.93 4.42
C ALA A 90 -10.59 14.17 4.87
N THR A 91 -9.42 14.42 4.26
CA THR A 91 -8.62 15.62 4.48
C THR A 91 -8.09 16.18 3.16
N THR A 92 -7.68 17.44 3.15
CA THR A 92 -7.11 18.13 1.96
C THR A 92 -5.60 18.34 2.06
N GLY A 93 -4.98 17.91 3.16
CA GLY A 93 -3.55 18.05 3.43
C GLY A 93 -2.93 16.78 4.01
N VAL A 94 -1.78 16.93 4.67
CA VAL A 94 -1.19 15.82 5.43
C VAL A 94 -2.19 15.27 6.43
N VAL A 95 -2.18 13.95 6.60
CA VAL A 95 -3.05 13.24 7.54
C VAL A 95 -2.42 13.38 8.92
N ASP A 96 -3.06 14.15 9.80
CA ASP A 96 -2.59 14.37 11.16
C ASP A 96 -3.32 13.46 12.17
N ARG A 97 -2.87 13.48 13.43
CA ARG A 97 -3.47 12.71 14.51
C ARG A 97 -4.96 12.97 14.63
N ASP A 98 -5.40 14.22 14.54
CA ASP A 98 -6.79 14.60 14.80
C ASP A 98 -7.75 13.98 13.77
N ASP A 99 -7.30 13.79 12.52
CA ASP A 99 -8.05 13.10 11.46
C ASP A 99 -8.34 11.63 11.79
N LEU A 100 -7.53 11.04 12.67
CA LEU A 100 -7.58 9.61 13.00
C LEU A 100 -8.02 9.33 14.44
N SER A 101 -7.91 10.32 15.32
CA SER A 101 -8.01 10.14 16.78
C SER A 101 -9.38 9.66 17.29
N GLY A 102 -10.44 9.85 16.51
CA GLY A 102 -11.79 9.33 16.79
C GLY A 102 -11.96 7.84 16.49
N LEU A 103 -11.01 7.22 15.78
CA LEU A 103 -11.06 5.82 15.39
C LEU A 103 -10.68 4.92 16.56
N LYS A 104 -11.36 3.77 16.65
CA LYS A 104 -11.01 2.69 17.57
C LYS A 104 -10.36 1.57 16.79
N PHE A 105 -9.30 0.99 17.35
CA PHE A 105 -8.57 -0.12 16.74
C PHE A 105 -8.60 -1.34 17.66
N ALA A 106 -8.64 -2.52 17.05
CA ALA A 106 -8.41 -3.78 17.75
C ALA A 106 -6.91 -4.11 17.73
N ALA A 107 -6.43 -4.78 18.78
CA ALA A 107 -5.06 -5.28 18.80
C ALA A 107 -4.84 -6.29 17.66
N GLY A 108 -3.75 -6.13 16.91
CA GLY A 108 -3.42 -6.96 15.75
C GLY A 108 -4.20 -6.62 14.48
N GLU A 109 -4.87 -5.45 14.43
CA GLU A 109 -5.65 -5.04 13.27
C GLU A 109 -4.77 -4.64 12.07
N ARG A 110 -5.25 -4.95 10.86
CA ARG A 110 -4.68 -4.47 9.59
C ARG A 110 -5.57 -3.36 9.07
N VAL A 111 -4.99 -2.19 8.84
CA VAL A 111 -5.73 -0.99 8.42
C VAL A 111 -5.16 -0.52 7.10
N LEU A 112 -6.01 -0.24 6.12
CA LEU A 112 -5.62 0.41 4.87
C LEU A 112 -6.25 1.81 4.81
N LEU A 113 -5.44 2.85 4.72
CA LEU A 113 -5.89 4.22 4.60
C LEU A 113 -6.12 4.54 3.12
N ARG A 114 -7.38 4.87 2.79
CA ARG A 114 -7.76 5.42 1.49
C ARG A 114 -7.80 6.94 1.60
N THR A 115 -6.77 7.58 1.07
CA THR A 115 -6.62 9.04 1.10
C THR A 115 -7.14 9.73 -0.16
N GLY A 116 -7.46 8.96 -1.20
CA GLY A 116 -7.78 9.49 -2.53
C GLY A 116 -6.56 9.58 -3.45
N ASN A 117 -5.36 9.35 -2.92
CA ASN A 117 -4.12 9.30 -3.70
C ASN A 117 -4.14 8.26 -4.82
N SER A 118 -4.99 7.22 -4.73
CA SER A 118 -5.17 6.24 -5.80
C SER A 118 -5.48 6.87 -7.17
N GLU A 119 -6.10 8.05 -7.22
CA GLU A 119 -6.36 8.78 -8.47
C GLU A 119 -5.10 9.42 -9.06
N LEU A 120 -4.06 9.67 -8.26
CA LEU A 120 -2.79 10.28 -8.70
C LEU A 120 -2.05 9.40 -9.70
N TYR A 121 -2.21 8.07 -9.65
CA TYR A 121 -1.62 7.17 -10.65
C TYR A 121 -2.08 7.47 -12.07
N ARG A 122 -3.29 8.02 -12.28
CA ARG A 122 -3.78 8.44 -13.60
C ARG A 122 -2.99 9.61 -14.19
N ARG A 123 -2.27 10.37 -13.36
CA ARG A 123 -1.47 11.52 -13.81
C ARG A 123 -0.18 11.09 -14.50
N GLY A 124 0.19 9.80 -14.44
CA GLY A 124 1.36 9.22 -15.12
C GLY A 124 2.70 9.79 -14.67
N ARG A 125 2.75 10.47 -13.52
CA ARG A 125 3.97 11.08 -12.98
C ARG A 125 3.92 11.15 -11.45
N PHE A 126 5.08 11.30 -10.83
CA PHE A 126 5.17 11.54 -9.39
C PHE A 126 4.44 12.85 -9.04
N CYS A 127 3.51 12.76 -8.10
CA CYS A 127 2.72 13.88 -7.62
C CYS A 127 3.24 14.24 -6.24
N ARG A 128 3.58 15.52 -6.04
CA ARG A 128 4.20 16.02 -4.81
C ARG A 128 3.18 16.41 -3.74
N ASP A 129 1.94 16.55 -4.17
CA ASP A 129 0.74 16.94 -3.42
C ASP A 129 -0.02 15.72 -2.87
N TYR A 130 0.60 14.54 -2.83
CA TYR A 130 -0.02 13.36 -2.23
C TYR A 130 -0.19 13.52 -0.72
N LEU A 131 -1.23 12.89 -0.19
CA LEU A 131 -1.51 12.90 1.24
C LEU A 131 -0.72 11.78 1.93
N GLY A 132 -0.07 12.09 3.03
CA GLY A 132 0.63 11.11 3.86
C GLY A 132 0.60 11.56 5.31
N LEU A 133 1.06 10.70 6.21
CA LEU A 133 1.03 10.94 7.65
C LEU A 133 2.02 12.02 8.08
N THR A 134 1.63 12.77 9.11
CA THR A 134 2.56 13.53 9.96
C THR A 134 3.29 12.60 10.94
N GLU A 135 4.37 13.07 11.55
CA GLU A 135 5.02 12.33 12.65
C GLU A 135 4.06 12.13 13.84
N ALA A 136 3.20 13.10 14.12
CA ALA A 136 2.23 13.02 15.22
C ALA A 136 1.16 11.94 14.96
N ALA A 137 0.67 11.82 13.72
CA ALA A 137 -0.24 10.75 13.32
C ALA A 137 0.44 9.38 13.44
N ALA A 138 1.68 9.26 12.94
CA ALA A 138 2.45 8.02 13.00
C ALA A 138 2.73 7.58 14.44
N ALA A 139 3.13 8.51 15.31
CA ALA A 139 3.37 8.23 16.73
C ALA A 139 2.07 7.82 17.46
N TRP A 140 0.94 8.42 17.10
CA TRP A 140 -0.35 8.01 17.67
C TRP A 140 -0.76 6.61 17.21
N LEU A 141 -0.67 6.32 15.90
CA LEU A 141 -0.99 5.01 15.29
C LEU A 141 -0.10 3.88 15.83
N ALA A 142 1.18 4.15 16.06
CA ALA A 142 2.13 3.23 16.68
C ALA A 142 1.64 2.71 18.05
N GLY A 143 0.90 3.55 18.80
CA GLY A 143 0.30 3.18 20.08
C GLY A 143 -1.04 2.42 19.99
N GLN A 144 -1.61 2.22 18.80
CA GLN A 144 -2.95 1.65 18.64
C GLN A 144 -2.97 0.11 18.54
N GLY A 145 -1.79 -0.53 18.58
CA GLY A 145 -1.68 -1.99 18.49
C GLY A 145 -1.98 -2.55 17.10
N LEU A 146 -1.76 -1.75 16.05
CA LEU A 146 -1.88 -2.21 14.67
C LEU A 146 -0.82 -3.26 14.36
N GLN A 147 -1.18 -4.23 13.53
CA GLN A 147 -0.23 -5.16 12.95
C GLN A 147 0.31 -4.65 11.61
N THR A 148 -0.55 -3.98 10.84
CA THR A 148 -0.20 -3.49 9.51
C THR A 148 -0.96 -2.22 9.19
N LEU A 149 -0.27 -1.29 8.54
CA LEU A 149 -0.82 -0.06 8.01
C LEU A 149 -0.53 0.03 6.52
N GLY A 150 -1.57 0.16 5.70
CA GLY A 150 -1.45 0.40 4.27
C GLY A 150 -1.81 1.83 3.89
N ILE A 151 -1.18 2.38 2.87
CA ILE A 151 -1.56 3.66 2.26
C ILE A 151 -1.61 3.56 0.73
N ASP A 152 -2.46 4.38 0.11
CA ASP A 152 -2.70 4.37 -1.33
C ASP A 152 -1.80 5.32 -2.15
N TYR A 153 -0.51 5.42 -1.76
CA TYR A 153 0.54 6.05 -2.56
C TYR A 153 1.95 5.57 -2.20
N LEU A 154 2.96 6.10 -2.89
CA LEU A 154 4.37 5.68 -2.82
C LEU A 154 5.11 5.99 -1.50
N SER A 155 4.44 6.53 -0.48
CA SER A 155 4.99 6.71 0.86
C SER A 155 3.85 6.91 1.87
N VAL A 156 3.99 6.33 3.05
CA VAL A 156 3.12 6.51 4.22
C VAL A 156 3.32 7.88 4.85
N ALA A 157 4.45 8.53 4.60
CA ALA A 157 4.77 9.83 5.16
C ALA A 157 4.44 10.96 4.18
N GLY A 158 3.88 12.07 4.66
CA GLY A 158 3.64 13.25 3.82
C GLY A 158 4.95 13.87 3.34
N LEU A 159 5.02 14.31 2.06
CA LEU A 159 6.26 14.84 1.47
C LEU A 159 6.87 16.03 2.23
N SER A 160 6.03 16.84 2.88
CA SER A 160 6.43 17.97 3.71
C SER A 160 6.85 17.59 5.14
N CYS A 161 6.78 16.30 5.49
CA CYS A 161 7.11 15.77 6.81
C CYS A 161 8.46 15.05 6.79
N ASP A 162 8.99 14.75 7.98
CA ASP A 162 10.16 13.88 8.12
C ASP A 162 9.77 12.44 7.76
N GLN A 163 10.08 12.06 6.52
CA GLN A 163 9.82 10.73 5.97
C GLN A 163 10.42 9.64 6.87
N ALA A 164 11.68 9.80 7.29
CA ALA A 164 12.36 8.78 8.08
C ALA A 164 11.74 8.66 9.48
N ALA A 165 11.38 9.77 10.12
CA ALA A 165 10.74 9.73 11.44
C ALA A 165 9.41 8.98 11.40
N VAL A 166 8.55 9.26 10.41
CA VAL A 166 7.24 8.59 10.26
C VAL A 166 7.40 7.08 10.12
N HIS A 167 8.27 6.61 9.21
CA HIS A 167 8.48 5.17 9.02
C HIS A 167 9.06 4.51 10.28
N LYS A 168 10.07 5.13 10.90
CA LYS A 168 10.67 4.61 12.13
C LYS A 168 9.64 4.44 13.24
N ARG A 169 8.76 5.43 13.47
CA ARG A 169 7.72 5.34 14.52
C ARG A 169 6.84 4.12 14.35
N LEU A 170 6.40 3.84 13.12
CA LEU A 170 5.53 2.71 12.81
C LEU A 170 6.29 1.37 12.93
N LEU A 171 7.48 1.30 12.30
CA LEU A 171 8.28 0.08 12.25
C LEU A 171 8.84 -0.32 13.63
N GLU A 172 9.24 0.65 14.46
CA GLU A 172 9.70 0.41 15.85
C GLU A 172 8.57 -0.14 16.73
N ALA A 173 7.32 0.22 16.43
CA ALA A 173 6.14 -0.31 17.11
C ALA A 173 5.69 -1.68 16.56
N GLY A 174 6.41 -2.24 15.59
CA GLY A 174 6.09 -3.53 14.97
C GLY A 174 4.95 -3.47 13.95
N VAL A 175 4.59 -2.27 13.48
CA VAL A 175 3.59 -2.09 12.41
C VAL A 175 4.26 -2.26 11.07
N TRP A 176 3.88 -3.30 10.32
CA TRP A 176 4.33 -3.48 8.93
C TRP A 176 3.63 -2.47 8.02
N ILE A 177 4.34 -1.93 7.04
CA ILE A 177 3.80 -0.87 6.17
C ILE A 177 3.58 -1.45 4.78
N ILE A 178 2.41 -1.20 4.20
CA ILE A 178 2.12 -1.47 2.80
C ILE A 178 1.97 -0.12 2.09
N GLU A 179 2.73 0.08 1.04
CA GLU A 179 2.66 1.30 0.24
C GLU A 179 2.28 0.98 -1.19
N GLY A 180 1.91 2.02 -1.92
CA GLY A 180 1.57 1.94 -3.33
C GLY A 180 0.25 1.21 -3.61
N LEU A 181 -0.70 1.19 -2.67
CA LEU A 181 -2.00 0.58 -2.89
C LEU A 181 -2.84 1.38 -3.89
N ASN A 182 -3.72 0.69 -4.62
CA ASN A 182 -4.74 1.28 -5.49
C ASN A 182 -6.14 0.99 -4.94
N LEU A 183 -6.63 1.87 -4.08
CA LEU A 183 -7.90 1.72 -3.36
C LEU A 183 -9.08 2.44 -4.03
N ARG A 184 -8.93 2.96 -5.25
CA ARG A 184 -9.97 3.78 -5.92
C ARG A 184 -11.28 3.03 -6.15
N TRP A 185 -11.19 1.71 -6.29
CA TRP A 185 -12.30 0.82 -6.61
C TRP A 185 -12.92 0.15 -5.40
N VAL A 186 -12.36 0.37 -4.20
CA VAL A 186 -12.94 -0.18 -2.97
C VAL A 186 -14.21 0.61 -2.67
N GLU A 187 -15.36 -0.01 -2.86
CA GLU A 187 -16.65 0.60 -2.56
C GLU A 187 -16.93 0.52 -1.06
N PHE A 188 -17.48 1.60 -0.51
CA PHE A 188 -18.06 1.60 0.82
C PHE A 188 -19.58 1.43 0.63
N PRO A 189 -20.22 0.42 1.24
CA PRO A 189 -21.67 0.36 1.24
C PRO A 189 -22.21 1.66 1.86
N GLU A 190 -23.17 2.33 1.23
CA GLU A 190 -23.81 3.55 1.76
C GLU A 190 -24.36 3.35 3.20
N ALA A 191 -24.60 2.10 3.61
CA ALA A 191 -25.03 1.70 4.95
C ALA A 191 -23.91 1.60 6.02
N CYS A 192 -22.66 1.99 5.71
CA CYS A 192 -21.54 2.02 6.66
C CYS A 192 -21.16 3.44 7.12
N PHE A 193 -21.91 4.46 6.70
CA PHE A 193 -21.88 5.79 7.35
C PHE A 193 -22.96 5.85 8.42
N ASP A 194 -22.65 5.35 9.61
CA ASP A 194 -23.29 5.84 10.82
C ASP A 194 -22.45 7.04 11.30
N GLU A 195 -23.04 8.23 11.37
CA GLU A 195 -22.36 9.42 11.92
C GLU A 195 -21.89 9.20 13.37
N SER A 196 -22.36 8.15 14.04
CA SER A 196 -21.99 7.76 15.40
C SER A 196 -21.04 6.55 15.54
N ASP A 197 -20.73 5.81 14.47
CA ASP A 197 -19.75 4.70 14.46
C ASP A 197 -19.04 4.57 13.10
N GLN A 198 -17.86 5.21 12.98
CA GLN A 198 -17.01 5.20 11.78
C GLN A 198 -16.21 3.90 11.56
N SER A 199 -16.61 2.79 12.18
CA SER A 199 -15.85 1.54 12.12
C SER A 199 -16.74 0.38 11.69
N LYS A 200 -16.70 0.03 10.39
CA LYS A 200 -16.62 -1.36 9.90
C LYS A 200 -16.73 -1.39 8.37
N LEU A 201 -15.66 -1.83 7.73
CA LEU A 201 -15.74 -2.62 6.51
C LEU A 201 -14.86 -3.84 6.71
N LEU A 202 -15.47 -5.02 6.76
CA LEU A 202 -14.77 -6.31 6.73
C LEU A 202 -14.70 -6.74 5.28
N ILE A 203 -13.53 -6.60 4.65
CA ILE A 203 -13.26 -7.23 3.34
C ILE A 203 -12.85 -8.70 3.59
N PRO A 204 -13.34 -9.69 2.81
CA PRO A 204 -13.09 -11.10 3.07
C PRO A 204 -11.60 -11.48 3.05
N ARG A 205 -11.30 -12.60 3.72
CA ARG A 205 -10.01 -13.30 3.89
C ARG A 205 -9.04 -13.06 2.75
N SER A 206 -7.79 -12.70 3.07
CA SER A 206 -6.52 -12.80 2.31
C SER A 206 -6.31 -11.96 1.05
N LEU A 207 -6.12 -10.66 1.22
CA LEU A 207 -5.32 -9.88 0.27
C LEU A 207 -3.99 -10.60 -0.03
N LEU A 208 -3.63 -10.62 -1.31
CA LEU A 208 -2.46 -11.25 -1.96
C LEU A 208 -2.75 -12.59 -2.63
N ARG A 209 -3.14 -12.50 -3.91
CA ARG A 209 -2.57 -13.39 -4.93
C ARG A 209 -1.58 -12.58 -5.75
N GLY A 210 -0.33 -13.02 -5.77
CA GLY A 210 0.55 -12.76 -6.90
C GLY A 210 0.23 -13.82 -7.95
N ASP A 211 -0.58 -13.48 -8.94
CA ASP A 211 -0.70 -14.27 -10.16
C ASP A 211 -0.92 -13.33 -11.36
N SER A 212 0.20 -13.10 -12.06
CA SER A 212 0.32 -12.90 -13.51
C SER A 212 -0.62 -11.93 -14.23
N PHE A 213 -0.11 -10.73 -14.58
CA PHE A 213 -0.37 -10.10 -15.88
C PHE A 213 0.80 -9.23 -16.32
N TRP A 214 1.69 -9.82 -17.13
CA TRP A 214 2.62 -9.10 -17.99
C TRP A 214 2.15 -9.34 -19.43
N GLN A 215 1.37 -8.42 -19.97
CA GLN A 215 1.20 -8.34 -21.41
C GLN A 215 2.25 -7.35 -21.96
N PRO A 216 2.98 -7.72 -23.02
CA PRO A 216 3.93 -6.83 -23.68
C PRO A 216 3.26 -5.58 -24.26
#